data_AF-A0A2G2ZT91-F1
#
_entry.id   AF-A0A2G2ZT91-F1
#
_cell.length_a   1.000
_cell.length_b   1.000
_cell.length_c   1.000
_cell.angle_alpha   90.00
_cell.angle_beta   90.00
_cell.angle_gamma   90.00
#
_symmetry.space_group_name_H-M   'P 1'
#
loop_
_entity.id
_entity.type
_entity.pdbx_description
1 polymer ?
#
loop_
_entity_poly.entity_id
_entity_poly.type
_entity_poly.pdbx_seq_one_letter_code
_entity_poly.pdbx_strand_id
1 'polypeptide(L)'
;MAEILFNLAAEILGSLGSLAAAEVGSIYGLAGELHKFFATVSFIQAVLIDVEEHQVTSQQVKDWITRLKKVFFAADDLLDDVATEVKHRKLFNKASSSQNQIL
;
A
#
# COMPACT_ATOMS: atom_id res chain seq x y z
N MET A 1 -1.33 -13.41 -17.08
CA MET A 1 -0.57 -12.18 -17.47
C MET A 1 -0.61 -11.11 -16.37
N ALA A 2 -1.67 -11.12 -15.55
CA ALA A 2 -1.88 -10.24 -14.41
C ALA A 2 -1.32 -10.78 -13.09
N GLU A 3 -0.86 -12.03 -13.03
CA GLU A 3 -0.36 -12.68 -11.80
C GLU A 3 0.62 -11.82 -10.97
N ILE A 4 1.62 -11.19 -11.61
CA ILE A 4 2.57 -10.29 -10.92
C ILE A 4 1.85 -9.09 -10.30
N LEU A 5 0.87 -8.51 -11.00
CA LEU A 5 0.08 -7.40 -10.48
C LEU A 5 -0.83 -7.84 -9.34
N PHE A 6 -1.41 -9.03 -9.45
CA PHE A 6 -2.27 -9.59 -8.43
C PHE A 6 -1.51 -9.78 -7.11
N ASN A 7 -0.32 -10.36 -7.19
CA ASN A 7 0.54 -10.57 -6.01
C ASN A 7 0.97 -9.23 -5.39
N LEU A 8 1.41 -8.28 -6.22
CA LEU A 8 1.78 -6.94 -5.76
C LEU A 8 0.58 -6.19 -5.15
N ALA A 9 -0.62 -6.38 -5.69
CA ALA A 9 -1.84 -5.83 -5.10
C ALA A 9 -2.14 -6.40 -3.72
N ALA A 10 -1.97 -7.70 -3.54
CA ALA A 10 -2.14 -8.34 -2.24
C ALA A 10 -1.12 -7.81 -1.21
N GLU A 11 0.13 -7.60 -1.63
CA GLU A 11 1.20 -7.04 -0.80
C GLU A 11 0.89 -5.61 -0.36
N ILE A 12 0.52 -4.73 -1.30
CA ILE A 12 0.10 -3.36 -1.01
C ILE A 12 -1.10 -3.33 -0.06
N LEU A 13 -2.11 -4.18 -0.28
CA LEU A 13 -3.28 -4.26 0.62
C LEU A 13 -2.87 -4.67 2.05
N GLY A 14 -1.92 -5.60 2.17
CA GLY A 14 -1.35 -5.99 3.45
C GLY A 14 -0.62 -4.84 4.16
N SER A 15 0.22 -4.11 3.41
CA SER A 15 0.93 -2.93 3.91
C SER A 15 -0.03 -1.83 4.36
N LEU A 16 -1.05 -1.53 3.55
CA LEU A 16 -2.10 -0.56 3.89
C LEU A 16 -2.89 -0.96 5.13
N GLY A 17 -3.28 -2.22 5.26
CA GLY A 17 -3.97 -2.73 6.43
C GLY A 17 -3.13 -2.58 7.70
N SER A 18 -1.84 -2.92 7.61
CA SER A 18 -0.88 -2.75 8.72
C SER A 18 -0.69 -1.28 9.09
N LEU A 19 -0.55 -0.40 8.10
CA LEU A 19 -0.36 1.02 8.31
C LEU A 19 -1.61 1.70 8.89
N ALA A 20 -2.80 1.30 8.45
CA ALA A 20 -4.07 1.76 8.99
C ALA A 20 -4.33 1.25 10.42
N ALA A 21 -3.92 0.00 10.72
CA ALA A 21 -4.00 -0.57 12.07
C ALA A 21 -2.97 0.02 13.03
N ALA A 22 -1.80 0.43 12.52
CA ALA A 22 -0.86 1.23 13.27
C ALA A 22 -1.46 2.62 13.53
N GLU A 23 -1.07 3.27 14.64
CA GLU A 23 -1.51 4.63 15.00
C GLU A 23 -1.18 5.71 13.94
N VAL A 24 -0.62 5.35 12.77
CA VAL A 24 -0.34 6.25 11.64
C VAL A 24 -1.58 7.00 11.20
N GLY A 25 -2.72 6.31 11.09
CA GLY A 25 -3.99 6.95 10.75
C GLY A 25 -4.43 8.00 11.79
N SER A 26 -4.10 7.77 13.07
CA SER A 26 -4.48 8.64 14.19
C SER A 26 -3.50 9.80 14.41
N ILE A 27 -2.19 9.54 14.29
CA ILE A 27 -1.12 10.52 14.49
C ILE A 27 -1.00 11.49 13.31
N TYR A 28 -1.21 11.00 12.08
CA TYR A 28 -1.03 11.79 10.85
C TYR A 28 -2.34 12.17 10.16
N GLY A 29 -3.50 11.72 10.67
CA GLY A 29 -4.80 11.98 10.06
C GLY A 29 -5.02 11.29 8.72
N LEU A 30 -4.15 10.35 8.33
CA LEU A 30 -4.16 9.71 7.01
C LEU A 30 -5.12 8.50 6.91
N ALA A 31 -5.89 8.20 7.95
CA ALA A 31 -6.76 7.02 7.98
C ALA A 31 -7.76 6.99 6.80
N GLY A 32 -8.31 8.16 6.43
CA GLY A 32 -9.25 8.28 5.32
C GLY A 32 -8.60 8.05 3.96
N GLU A 33 -7.39 8.59 3.77
CA GLU A 33 -6.58 8.43 2.56
C GLU A 33 -6.16 6.98 2.37
N LEU A 34 -5.68 6.33 3.44
CA LEU A 34 -5.30 4.91 3.41
C LEU A 34 -6.50 4.02 3.10
N HIS A 35 -7.68 4.33 3.65
CA HIS A 35 -8.90 3.59 3.35
C HIS A 35 -9.34 3.75 1.88
N LYS A 36 -9.31 4.98 1.35
CA LYS A 36 -9.61 5.23 -0.08
C LYS A 36 -8.62 4.50 -0.99
N PHE A 37 -7.35 4.48 -0.62
CA PHE A 37 -6.34 3.82 -1.40
C PHE A 37 -6.51 2.29 -1.36
N PHE A 38 -6.81 1.72 -0.18
CA PHE A 38 -7.18 0.31 -0.03
C PHE A 38 -8.35 -0.07 -0.94
N ALA A 39 -9.44 0.68 -0.90
CA ALA A 39 -10.62 0.42 -1.73
C ALA A 39 -10.30 0.44 -3.24
N THR A 40 -9.44 1.37 -3.66
CA THR A 40 -8.99 1.48 -5.06
C THR A 40 -8.17 0.27 -5.47
N VAL A 41 -7.21 -0.16 -4.65
CA VAL A 41 -6.35 -1.32 -4.93
C VAL A 41 -7.17 -2.61 -4.95
N SER A 42 -8.12 -2.80 -4.02
CA SER A 42 -9.03 -3.94 -4.03
C SER A 42 -9.91 -3.98 -5.28
N PHE A 43 -10.42 -2.84 -5.73
CA PHE A 43 -11.19 -2.76 -6.98
C PHE A 43 -10.35 -3.20 -8.18
N ILE A 44 -9.10 -2.73 -8.26
CA ILE A 44 -8.18 -3.12 -9.33
C ILE A 44 -7.89 -4.63 -9.28
N GLN A 45 -7.67 -5.20 -8.09
CA GLN A 45 -7.46 -6.64 -7.93
C GLN A 45 -8.64 -7.44 -8.47
N ALA A 46 -9.88 -7.02 -8.19
CA ALA A 46 -11.08 -7.65 -8.72
C ALA A 46 -11.14 -7.59 -10.27
N VAL A 47 -10.84 -6.44 -10.87
CA VAL A 47 -10.79 -6.31 -12.34
C VAL A 47 -9.71 -7.21 -12.94
N LEU A 48 -8.56 -7.38 -12.29
CA LEU A 48 -7.50 -8.26 -12.76
C LEU A 48 -7.92 -9.74 -12.73
N ILE A 49 -8.70 -10.16 -11.73
CA ILE A 49 -9.30 -11.51 -11.68
C ILE A 49 -10.22 -11.70 -12.88
N ASP A 50 -11.14 -10.76 -13.11
CA ASP A 50 -12.09 -10.83 -14.23
C ASP A 50 -11.36 -10.93 -15.59
N VAL A 51 -10.27 -10.18 -15.78
CA VAL A 51 -9.47 -10.22 -17.01
C VAL A 51 -8.77 -11.57 -17.21
N GLU A 52 -8.22 -12.17 -16.15
CA GLU A 52 -7.52 -13.45 -16.22
C GLU A 52 -8.53 -14.61 -16.44
N GLU A 53 -9.66 -14.61 -15.72
CA GLU A 53 -10.73 -15.62 -15.84
C GLU A 53 -11.36 -15.65 -17.24
N HIS A 54 -11.58 -14.47 -17.83
CA HIS A 54 -12.18 -14.34 -19.16
C HIS A 54 -11.14 -14.30 -20.28
N GLN A 55 -9.84 -14.48 -19.97
CA GLN A 55 -8.72 -14.43 -20.91
C GLN A 55 -8.76 -13.21 -21.86
N VAL A 56 -9.14 -12.04 -21.35
CA VAL A 56 -9.31 -10.82 -22.16
C VAL A 56 -7.94 -10.33 -22.63
N THR A 57 -7.67 -10.44 -23.92
CA THR A 57 -6.30 -10.30 -24.47
C THR A 57 -6.17 -9.23 -25.57
N SER A 58 -6.97 -8.15 -25.50
CA SER A 58 -6.82 -7.03 -26.44
C SER A 58 -5.52 -6.24 -26.20
N GLN A 59 -4.99 -5.60 -27.25
CA GLN A 59 -3.79 -4.76 -27.12
C GLN A 59 -4.01 -3.60 -26.14
N GLN A 60 -5.22 -3.04 -26.09
CA GLN A 60 -5.60 -2.00 -25.15
C GLN A 60 -5.55 -2.48 -23.69
N VAL A 61 -5.98 -3.73 -23.43
CA VAL A 61 -5.90 -4.34 -22.10
C VAL A 61 -4.44 -4.57 -21.69
N LYS A 62 -3.58 -5.01 -22.61
CA LYS A 62 -2.14 -5.16 -22.34
C LYS A 62 -1.46 -3.83 -22.01
N ASP A 63 -1.78 -2.79 -22.75
CA ASP A 63 -1.24 -1.44 -22.52
C ASP A 63 -1.73 -0.88 -21.17
N TRP A 64 -3.00 -1.07 -20.84
CA TRP A 64 -3.57 -0.69 -19.56
C TRP A 64 -2.92 -1.43 -18.39
N ILE A 65 -2.77 -2.76 -18.46
CA ILE A 65 -2.04 -3.58 -17.48
C ILE A 65 -0.60 -3.09 -17.29
N THR A 66 0.07 -2.71 -18.38
CA THR A 66 1.45 -2.22 -18.31
C THR A 66 1.56 -0.88 -17.59
N ARG A 67 0.60 0.03 -17.80
CA ARG A 67 0.52 1.29 -17.04
C ARG A 67 0.19 1.04 -15.58
N LEU A 68 -0.71 0.11 -15.31
CA LEU A 68 -1.11 -0.28 -13.97
C LEU A 68 0.09 -0.80 -13.17
N LYS A 69 0.97 -1.63 -13.77
CA LYS A 69 2.22 -2.09 -13.15
C LYS A 69 3.06 -0.94 -12.61
N LYS A 70 3.26 0.11 -13.41
CA LYS A 70 4.06 1.27 -12.99
C LYS A 70 3.48 1.98 -11.77
N VAL A 71 2.15 2.10 -11.71
CA VAL A 71 1.47 2.73 -10.58
C VAL A 71 1.58 1.87 -9.32
N PHE A 72 1.45 0.55 -9.44
CA PHE A 72 1.58 -0.36 -8.30
C PHE A 72 3.00 -0.32 -7.72
N PHE A 73 4.04 -0.42 -8.54
CA PHE A 73 5.42 -0.32 -8.05
C PHE A 73 5.69 1.00 -7.35
N ALA A 74 5.26 2.12 -7.93
CA ALA A 74 5.45 3.42 -7.28
C ALA A 74 4.70 3.56 -5.94
N ALA A 75 3.55 2.89 -5.80
CA ALA A 75 2.79 2.91 -4.56
C ALA A 75 3.37 1.97 -3.50
N ASP A 76 3.90 0.82 -3.91
CA ASP A 76 4.61 -0.11 -3.04
C ASP A 76 5.86 0.56 -2.43
N ASP A 77 6.70 1.16 -3.29
CA ASP A 77 7.88 1.93 -2.88
C ASP A 77 7.51 3.05 -1.88
N LEU A 78 6.43 3.80 -2.16
CA LEU A 78 5.98 4.88 -1.28
C LEU A 78 5.48 4.36 0.08
N LEU A 79 4.82 3.20 0.12
CA LEU A 79 4.33 2.63 1.37
C LEU A 79 5.49 2.12 2.24
N ASP A 80 6.53 1.57 1.64
CA ASP A 80 7.75 1.17 2.34
C ASP A 80 8.49 2.37 2.95
N ASP A 81 8.56 3.49 2.23
CA ASP A 81 9.10 4.75 2.75
C ASP A 81 8.30 5.25 3.96
N VAL A 82 6.96 5.25 3.85
CA VAL A 82 6.08 5.65 4.96
C VAL A 82 6.22 4.71 6.15
N ALA A 83 6.27 3.40 5.93
CA ALA A 83 6.45 2.42 6.99
C ALA A 83 7.80 2.59 7.72
N THR A 84 8.85 2.92 6.97
CA THR A 84 10.19 3.20 7.51
C THR A 84 10.19 4.46 8.37
N GLU A 85 9.60 5.55 7.88
CA GLU A 85 9.50 6.81 8.63
C GLU A 85 8.69 6.64 9.93
N VAL A 86 7.59 5.88 9.88
CA VAL A 86 6.77 5.56 11.05
C VAL A 86 7.59 4.80 12.10
N LYS A 87 8.37 3.80 11.68
CA LYS A 87 9.27 3.06 12.60
C LYS A 87 10.31 3.99 13.21
N HIS A 88 10.96 4.83 12.41
CA HIS A 88 11.98 5.75 12.85
C HIS A 88 11.45 6.73 13.92
N ARG A 89 10.27 7.32 13.69
CA ARG A 89 9.64 8.23 14.66
C ARG A 89 9.22 7.54 15.96
N LYS A 90 8.70 6.31 15.89
CA LYS A 90 8.39 5.52 17.10
C LYS A 90 9.63 5.29 17.95
N LEU A 91 10.77 4.99 17.32
CA LEU A 91 12.05 4.83 18.03
C LEU A 91 12.52 6.14 18.65
N PHE A 92 12.45 7.25 17.91
CA PHE A 92 12.81 8.58 18.42
C PHE A 92 11.97 8.95 19.64
N ASN A 93 10.64 8.88 19.54
CA ASN A 93 9.72 9.21 20.65
C ASN A 93 9.97 8.33 21.89
N LYS A 94 10.32 7.05 21.68
CA LYS A 94 10.69 6.13 22.78
C LYS A 94 11.99 6.54 23.44
N ALA A 95 13.02 6.92 22.68
CA ALA A 95 14.29 7.39 23.21
C ALA A 95 14.14 8.69 24.02
N SER A 96 13.32 9.63 23.55
CA SER A 96 13.02 10.89 24.25
C SER A 96 12.27 10.66 25.56
N SER A 97 11.33 9.70 25.59
CA SER A 97 10.60 9.34 26.82
C SER A 97 11.49 8.67 27.87
N SER A 98 12.47 7.88 27.44
CA SER A 98 13.44 7.25 28.37
C SER A 98 14.43 8.26 28.98
N GLN A 99 14.77 9.35 28.29
CA GLN A 99 15.63 10.41 28.83
C GLN A 99 14.93 11.27 29.88
N ASN A 100 13.60 11.45 29.79
CA ASN A 100 12.81 12.21 30.75
C ASN A 100 12.47 11.43 32.05
N GLN A 101 12.94 10.18 32.21
CA GLN A 101 12.77 9.41 33.45
C GLN A 101 14.05 9.31 34.31
N ILE A 102 15.15 9.97 33.92
CA ILE A 102 16.44 9.94 34.64
C ILE A 102 16.80 11.31 35.27
N LEU A 103 15.80 12.17 35.50
CA LEU A 103 15.90 13.40 36.31
C LEU A 103 14.82 13.38 37.38
#